data_AF-A0A2D8LJ39-F1
#
_entry.id   AF-A0A2D8LJ39-F1
#
_cell.length_a   1.000
_cell.length_b   1.000
_cell.length_c   1.000
_cell.angle_alpha   90.00
_cell.angle_beta   90.00
_cell.angle_gamma   90.00
#
_symmetry.space_group_name_H-M   'P 1'
#
loop_
_entity.id
_entity.type
_entity.pdbx_description
1 polymer ?
#
loop_
_entity_poly.entity_id
_entity_poly.type
_entity_poly.pdbx_seq_one_letter_code
_entity_poly.pdbx_strand_id
1 'polypeptide(L)'
;MPKSLDQNLKTIIDKYEKIEYSNDNYYLGGGLSEQKFASVRHEDAKNDKGKLTLGEATSLFERISGLKRWKVKEVILNAIPYRQMEWHHAGKLPKSYGGGMKKTFFLDCLQICTLAKEWKILVSNYEEECEKHDKLVKKRKKILTRAEHFCRVTNLPKNSYVISTEMKGKYGWFECEGSRYNLQKYYSGYSFKTKKMCEKYKYLMHS
;
A
#
# COMPACT_ATOMS: atom_id res chain seq x y z
N MET A 1 -11.28 -8.51 34.57
CA MET A 1 -10.36 -9.35 33.77
C MET A 1 -10.34 -8.81 32.35
N PRO A 2 -9.19 -8.72 31.67
CA PRO A 2 -9.16 -8.34 30.26
C PRO A 2 -9.95 -9.37 29.43
N LYS A 3 -10.85 -8.89 28.57
CA LYS A 3 -11.62 -9.75 27.64
C LYS A 3 -10.65 -10.48 26.70
N SER A 4 -10.94 -11.73 26.38
CA SER A 4 -10.20 -12.48 25.37
C SER A 4 -10.34 -11.82 23.98
N LEU A 5 -9.38 -12.08 23.08
CA LEU A 5 -9.42 -11.58 21.70
C LEU A 5 -10.76 -11.93 21.02
N ASP A 6 -11.22 -13.16 21.16
CA ASP A 6 -12.48 -13.61 20.55
C ASP A 6 -13.70 -12.86 21.09
N GLN A 7 -13.70 -12.55 22.38
CA GLN A 7 -14.78 -11.77 22.99
C GLN A 7 -14.74 -10.29 22.55
N ASN A 8 -13.54 -9.74 22.31
CA ASN A 8 -13.37 -8.40 21.77
C ASN A 8 -13.81 -8.32 20.29
N LEU A 9 -13.42 -9.29 19.47
CA LEU A 9 -13.85 -9.38 18.07
C LEU A 9 -15.37 -9.55 17.97
N LYS A 10 -15.96 -10.41 18.79
CA LYS A 10 -17.42 -10.56 18.88
C LYS A 10 -18.11 -9.24 19.26
N THR A 11 -17.54 -8.49 20.20
CA THR A 11 -18.09 -7.17 20.59
C THR A 11 -18.07 -6.18 19.40
N ILE A 12 -17.06 -6.24 18.52
CA ILE A 12 -17.01 -5.43 17.30
C ILE A 12 -18.11 -5.86 16.34
N ILE A 13 -18.24 -7.16 16.08
CA ILE A 13 -19.27 -7.71 15.18
C ILE A 13 -20.66 -7.30 15.67
N ASP A 14 -20.98 -7.57 16.95
CA ASP A 14 -22.27 -7.25 17.55
C ASP A 14 -22.61 -5.75 17.47
N LYS A 15 -21.58 -4.89 17.51
CA LYS A 15 -21.73 -3.43 17.36
C LYS A 15 -22.03 -3.03 15.92
N TYR A 16 -21.27 -3.52 14.95
CA TYR A 16 -21.31 -3.01 13.57
C TYR A 16 -22.29 -3.75 12.67
N GLU A 17 -22.66 -5.00 12.99
CA GLU A 17 -23.61 -5.81 12.21
C GLU A 17 -25.04 -5.25 12.24
N LYS A 18 -25.38 -4.46 13.25
CA LYS A 18 -26.71 -3.87 13.44
C LYS A 18 -26.80 -2.41 13.02
N ILE A 19 -25.71 -1.82 12.53
CA ILE A 19 -25.68 -0.41 12.15
C ILE A 19 -26.11 -0.27 10.70
N GLU A 20 -27.20 0.46 10.49
CA GLU A 20 -27.51 1.01 9.17
C GLU A 20 -26.48 2.07 8.81
N TYR A 21 -25.97 2.01 7.58
CA TYR A 21 -24.95 2.92 7.08
C TYR A 21 -25.26 3.30 5.63
N SER A 22 -24.73 4.44 5.20
CA SER A 22 -24.94 4.90 3.83
C SER A 22 -23.97 4.20 2.88
N ASN A 23 -24.52 3.38 1.98
CA ASN A 23 -23.77 2.73 0.90
C ASN A 23 -23.25 3.73 -0.16
N ASP A 24 -23.85 4.92 -0.25
CA ASP A 24 -23.54 5.88 -1.29
C ASP A 24 -23.69 7.33 -0.79
N ASN A 25 -22.58 7.95 -0.38
CA ASN A 25 -22.51 9.37 -0.06
C ASN A 25 -22.22 10.25 -1.30
N TYR A 26 -22.22 9.70 -2.52
CA TYR A 26 -21.97 10.45 -3.74
C TYR A 26 -23.17 11.30 -4.18
N TYR A 27 -24.38 11.00 -3.69
CA TYR A 27 -25.61 11.77 -3.96
C TYR A 27 -25.65 13.13 -3.23
N LEU A 28 -24.88 13.29 -2.15
CA LEU A 28 -24.69 14.58 -1.47
C LEU A 28 -23.69 15.40 -2.30
N GLY A 29 -24.15 16.56 -2.78
CA GLY A 29 -23.47 17.40 -3.78
C GLY A 29 -21.98 17.57 -3.49
N GLY A 30 -21.14 17.41 -4.52
CA GLY A 30 -19.67 17.38 -4.45
C GLY A 30 -18.98 18.72 -4.10
N GLY A 31 -19.64 19.56 -3.30
CA GLY A 31 -19.14 20.84 -2.84
C GLY A 31 -18.17 20.73 -1.66
N LEU A 32 -17.49 21.84 -1.39
CA LEU A 32 -16.69 22.02 -0.19
C LEU A 32 -17.61 22.22 1.01
N SER A 33 -17.26 21.64 2.16
CA SER A 33 -17.93 21.95 3.43
C SER A 33 -17.63 23.40 3.83
N GLU A 34 -18.34 23.91 4.84
CA GLU A 34 -18.15 25.27 5.37
C GLU A 34 -16.69 25.57 5.75
N GLN A 35 -15.88 24.53 6.03
CA GLN A 35 -14.45 24.61 6.31
C GLN A 35 -13.57 24.84 5.06
N LYS A 36 -14.16 25.06 3.87
CA LYS A 36 -13.55 25.42 2.57
C LYS A 36 -12.51 24.45 2.00
N PHE A 37 -12.11 23.40 2.71
CA PHE A 37 -11.05 22.48 2.26
C PHE A 37 -11.37 20.99 2.42
N ALA A 38 -12.38 20.64 3.22
CA ALA A 38 -12.95 19.29 3.24
C ALA A 38 -14.17 19.25 2.31
N SER A 39 -14.44 18.11 1.68
CA SER A 39 -15.70 17.92 0.95
C SER A 39 -16.85 17.74 1.92
N VAL A 40 -18.08 18.14 1.56
CA VAL A 40 -19.29 17.83 2.35
C VAL A 40 -19.37 16.33 2.64
N ARG A 41 -19.08 15.52 1.62
CA ARG A 41 -19.00 14.06 1.72
C ARG A 41 -17.99 13.54 2.75
N HIS A 42 -16.91 14.28 3.03
CA HIS A 42 -15.96 13.91 4.07
C HIS A 42 -16.60 14.00 5.45
N GLU A 43 -17.30 15.10 5.73
CA GLU A 43 -17.98 15.30 7.01
C GLU A 43 -19.14 14.31 7.16
N ASP A 44 -19.90 14.03 6.09
CA ASP A 44 -20.95 13.02 6.12
C ASP A 44 -20.40 11.62 6.42
N ALA A 45 -19.33 11.20 5.73
CA ALA A 45 -18.70 9.91 5.97
C ALA A 45 -18.08 9.81 7.38
N LYS A 46 -17.63 10.93 7.95
CA LYS A 46 -17.08 11.02 9.30
C LYS A 46 -18.17 10.97 10.38
N ASN A 47 -19.36 11.47 10.08
CA ASN A 47 -20.51 11.45 10.99
C ASN A 47 -21.36 10.17 10.87
N ASP A 48 -21.13 9.36 9.84
CA ASP A 48 -21.77 8.05 9.66
C ASP A 48 -21.26 7.06 10.73
N LYS A 49 -22.18 6.58 11.58
CA LYS A 49 -21.87 5.65 12.67
C LYS A 49 -21.38 4.28 12.19
N GLY A 50 -21.67 3.93 10.94
CA GLY A 50 -21.22 2.69 10.31
C GLY A 50 -19.83 2.79 9.70
N LYS A 51 -19.25 3.98 9.63
CA LYS A 51 -17.93 4.20 9.00
C LYS A 51 -16.88 4.50 10.05
N LEU A 52 -15.67 4.03 9.80
CA LEU A 52 -14.47 4.43 10.52
C LEU A 52 -13.42 4.88 9.51
N THR A 53 -12.66 5.91 9.84
CA THR A 53 -11.44 6.17 9.08
C THR A 53 -10.46 5.00 9.24
N LEU A 54 -9.60 4.76 8.25
CA LEU A 54 -8.54 3.74 8.34
C LEU A 54 -7.70 3.92 9.62
N GLY A 55 -7.47 5.16 10.06
CA GLY A 55 -6.74 5.45 11.29
C GLY A 55 -7.47 4.99 12.55
N GLU A 56 -8.79 5.18 12.61
CA GLU A 56 -9.64 4.73 13.72
C GLU A 56 -9.78 3.20 13.72
N ALA A 57 -10.02 2.59 12.56
CA ALA A 57 -10.05 1.13 12.43
C ALA A 57 -8.73 0.52 12.88
N THR A 58 -7.59 1.08 12.44
CA THR A 58 -6.26 0.61 12.88
C THR A 58 -6.12 0.70 14.40
N SER A 59 -6.56 1.81 15.02
CA SER A 59 -6.46 1.98 16.49
C SER A 59 -7.36 1.00 17.24
N LEU A 60 -8.55 0.73 16.70
CA LEU A 60 -9.51 -0.23 17.25
C LEU A 60 -8.90 -1.64 17.26
N PHE A 61 -8.38 -2.09 16.12
CA PHE A 61 -7.78 -3.42 15.96
C PHE A 61 -6.44 -3.57 16.71
N GLU A 62 -5.62 -2.52 16.80
CA GLU A 62 -4.42 -2.48 17.66
C GLU A 62 -4.78 -2.75 19.12
N ARG A 63 -5.78 -2.04 19.65
CA ARG A 63 -6.19 -2.19 21.05
C ARG A 63 -6.73 -3.59 21.36
N ILE A 64 -7.48 -4.20 20.44
CA ILE A 64 -8.09 -5.51 20.70
C ILE A 64 -7.14 -6.69 20.44
N SER A 65 -6.21 -6.55 19.50
CA SER A 65 -5.28 -7.61 19.12
C SER A 65 -3.94 -7.56 19.85
N GLY A 66 -3.57 -6.41 20.41
CA GLY A 66 -2.25 -6.17 20.99
C GLY A 66 -1.12 -6.10 19.96
N LEU A 67 -1.45 -6.14 18.66
CA LEU A 67 -0.46 -5.97 17.59
C LEU A 67 -0.09 -4.50 17.43
N LYS A 68 1.16 -4.23 17.03
CA LYS A 68 1.63 -2.88 16.75
C LYS A 68 0.81 -2.22 15.64
N ARG A 69 0.49 -0.93 15.80
CA ARG A 69 -0.27 -0.11 14.84
C ARG A 69 0.09 -0.31 13.37
N TRP A 70 1.39 -0.30 13.05
CA TRP A 70 1.85 -0.45 11.66
C TRP A 70 1.45 -1.81 11.08
N LYS A 71 1.59 -2.89 11.86
CA LYS A 71 1.24 -4.24 11.44
C LYS A 71 -0.27 -4.38 11.24
N VAL A 72 -1.06 -3.84 12.16
CA VAL A 72 -2.52 -3.80 12.02
C VAL A 72 -2.93 -3.10 10.73
N LYS A 73 -2.33 -1.95 10.44
CA LYS A 73 -2.61 -1.20 9.22
C LYS A 73 -2.27 -2.01 7.97
N GLU A 74 -1.12 -2.69 7.94
CA GLU A 74 -0.73 -3.53 6.80
C GLU A 74 -1.68 -4.73 6.62
N VAL A 75 -2.10 -5.40 7.70
CA VAL A 75 -3.10 -6.48 7.64
C VAL A 75 -4.42 -5.97 7.05
N ILE A 76 -4.89 -4.80 7.50
CA ILE A 76 -6.11 -4.18 6.97
C ILE A 76 -5.95 -3.85 5.47
N LEU A 77 -4.82 -3.28 5.06
CA LEU A 77 -4.58 -2.89 3.66
C LEU A 77 -4.38 -4.09 2.73
N ASN A 78 -3.86 -5.20 3.24
CA ASN A 78 -3.75 -6.45 2.50
C ASN A 78 -5.14 -7.06 2.26
N ALA A 79 -6.00 -7.06 3.30
CA ALA A 79 -7.37 -7.56 3.22
C ALA A 79 -8.29 -6.67 2.38
N ILE A 80 -8.20 -5.34 2.56
CA ILE A 80 -9.05 -4.33 1.93
C ILE A 80 -8.14 -3.25 1.35
N PRO A 81 -7.73 -3.37 0.07
CA PRO A 81 -6.85 -2.38 -0.55
C PRO A 81 -7.54 -1.02 -0.72
N TYR A 82 -6.77 0.06 -0.80
CA TYR A 82 -7.28 1.43 -0.96
C TYR A 82 -8.31 1.61 -2.08
N ARG A 83 -8.21 0.84 -3.17
CA ARG A 83 -9.15 0.89 -4.30
C ARG A 83 -10.58 0.44 -3.95
N GLN A 84 -10.76 -0.26 -2.82
CA GLN A 84 -12.04 -0.76 -2.31
C GLN A 84 -12.55 0.07 -1.13
N MET A 85 -11.79 1.06 -0.67
CA MET A 85 -12.19 1.96 0.40
C MET A 85 -12.83 3.23 -0.18
N GLU A 86 -13.88 3.71 0.48
CA GLU A 86 -14.38 5.06 0.24
C GLU A 86 -13.30 6.08 0.65
N TRP A 87 -13.10 7.12 -0.15
CA TRP A 87 -12.12 8.15 0.16
C TRP A 87 -12.65 9.54 -0.16
N HIS A 88 -12.26 10.50 0.68
CA HIS A 88 -12.64 11.90 0.54
C HIS A 88 -11.48 12.85 0.77
N HIS A 89 -11.61 14.05 0.22
CA HIS A 89 -10.71 15.16 0.53
C HIS A 89 -11.01 15.70 1.94
N ALA A 90 -10.00 15.67 2.79
CA ALA A 90 -10.09 15.98 4.22
C ALA A 90 -9.31 17.24 4.60
N GLY A 91 -9.25 18.22 3.70
CA GLY A 91 -8.50 19.45 3.91
C GLY A 91 -7.17 19.53 3.17
N LYS A 92 -6.41 20.57 3.52
CA LYS A 92 -5.03 20.78 3.03
C LYS A 92 -4.04 20.02 3.90
N LEU A 93 -3.07 19.39 3.25
CA LEU A 93 -1.91 18.83 3.90
C LEU A 93 -0.94 19.98 4.26
N PRO A 94 -0.37 20.02 5.48
CA PRO A 94 0.61 21.05 5.81
C PRO A 94 1.82 20.99 4.87
N LYS A 95 2.43 22.15 4.57
CA LYS A 95 3.60 22.23 3.68
C LYS A 95 4.78 21.38 4.17
N SER A 96 4.94 21.20 5.48
CA SER A 96 5.96 20.35 6.09
C SER A 96 5.85 18.88 5.68
N TYR A 97 4.69 18.44 5.20
CA TYR A 97 4.44 17.09 4.70
C TYR A 97 4.32 17.04 3.17
N GLY A 98 4.86 18.06 2.47
CA GLY A 98 4.83 18.16 1.00
C GLY A 98 3.69 18.98 0.42
N GLY A 99 2.75 19.46 1.25
CA GLY A 99 1.59 20.22 0.79
C GLY A 99 0.58 19.38 -0.02
N GLY A 100 -0.44 20.03 -0.57
CA GLY A 100 -1.49 19.38 -1.38
C GLY A 100 -2.77 19.08 -0.61
N MET A 101 -3.61 18.20 -1.16
CA MET A 101 -4.90 17.83 -0.57
C MET A 101 -4.77 16.53 0.22
N LYS A 102 -5.16 16.57 1.50
CA LYS A 102 -5.22 15.39 2.35
C LYS A 102 -6.35 14.49 1.89
N LYS A 103 -6.09 13.19 1.79
CA LYS A 103 -7.10 12.15 1.56
C LYS A 103 -7.29 11.34 2.84
N THR A 104 -8.54 11.02 3.14
CA THR A 104 -8.90 10.10 4.22
C THR A 104 -9.70 8.95 3.63
N PHE A 105 -9.36 7.74 4.05
CA PHE A 105 -10.02 6.50 3.64
C PHE A 105 -10.91 6.01 4.75
N PHE A 106 -12.06 5.48 4.39
CA PHE A 106 -13.09 4.97 5.29
C PHE A 106 -13.33 3.49 5.03
N LEU A 107 -13.56 2.76 6.11
CA LEU A 107 -14.10 1.41 6.10
C LEU A 107 -15.55 1.46 6.56
N ASP A 108 -16.43 0.79 5.83
CA ASP A 108 -17.83 0.63 6.22
C ASP A 108 -18.02 -0.51 7.24
N CYS A 109 -19.25 -0.67 7.75
CA CYS A 109 -19.52 -1.62 8.81
C CYS A 109 -19.39 -3.07 8.35
N LEU A 110 -19.64 -3.36 7.06
CA LEU A 110 -19.46 -4.69 6.49
C LEU A 110 -17.98 -5.04 6.44
N GLN A 111 -17.15 -4.13 5.95
CA GLN A 111 -15.70 -4.25 5.94
C GLN A 111 -15.14 -4.46 7.35
N ILE A 112 -15.60 -3.66 8.32
CA ILE A 112 -15.22 -3.80 9.74
C ILE A 112 -15.62 -5.18 10.29
N CYS A 113 -16.84 -5.64 10.00
CA CYS A 113 -17.32 -6.95 10.41
C CYS A 113 -16.53 -8.10 9.77
N THR A 114 -16.21 -8.01 8.48
CA THR A 114 -15.39 -9.01 7.77
C THR A 114 -14.00 -9.09 8.38
N LEU A 115 -13.35 -7.94 8.62
CA LEU A 115 -12.07 -7.91 9.32
C LEU A 115 -12.15 -8.56 10.71
N ALA A 116 -13.23 -8.32 11.46
CA ALA A 116 -13.40 -8.90 12.78
C ALA A 116 -13.66 -10.42 12.75
N LYS A 117 -14.46 -10.91 11.79
CA LYS A 117 -14.77 -12.33 11.60
C LYS A 117 -13.53 -13.13 11.21
N GLU A 118 -12.67 -12.58 10.36
CA GLU A 118 -11.54 -13.28 9.78
C GLU A 118 -10.18 -12.87 10.37
N TRP A 119 -10.16 -12.02 11.40
CA TRP A 119 -8.96 -11.34 11.89
C TRP A 119 -7.74 -12.26 12.07
N LYS A 120 -7.94 -13.42 12.72
CA LYS A 120 -6.85 -14.38 12.97
C LYS A 120 -6.28 -14.95 11.67
N ILE A 121 -7.13 -15.27 10.70
CA ILE A 121 -6.74 -15.79 9.40
C ILE A 121 -5.99 -14.71 8.62
N LEU A 122 -6.50 -13.48 8.62
CA LEU A 122 -5.85 -12.34 7.95
C LEU A 122 -4.45 -12.07 8.50
N VAL A 123 -4.28 -12.11 9.82
CA VAL A 123 -2.97 -11.96 10.46
C VAL A 123 -2.03 -13.10 10.06
N SER A 124 -2.50 -14.35 10.08
CA SER A 124 -1.70 -15.51 9.68
C SER A 124 -1.24 -15.42 8.22
N ASN A 125 -2.18 -15.10 7.31
CA ASN A 125 -1.88 -14.95 5.88
C ASN A 125 -0.86 -13.85 5.64
N TYR A 126 -1.01 -12.69 6.30
CA TYR A 126 -0.05 -11.60 6.20
C TYR A 126 1.35 -11.99 6.68
N GLU A 127 1.46 -12.75 7.78
CA GLU A 127 2.75 -13.25 8.27
C GLU A 127 3.40 -14.23 7.31
N GLU A 128 2.63 -15.14 6.71
CA GLU A 128 3.12 -16.07 5.69
C GLU A 128 3.61 -15.33 4.44
N GLU A 129 2.88 -14.31 3.99
CA GLU A 129 3.29 -13.46 2.86
C GLU A 129 4.59 -12.71 3.16
N CYS A 130 4.72 -12.15 4.36
CA CYS A 130 5.95 -11.51 4.81
C CYS A 130 7.12 -12.50 4.80
N GLU A 131 6.92 -13.72 5.30
CA GLU A 131 7.97 -14.74 5.33
C GLU A 131 8.36 -15.20 3.91
N LYS A 132 7.38 -15.37 3.00
CA LYS A 132 7.61 -15.67 1.58
C LYS A 132 8.42 -14.54 0.91
N HIS A 133 8.03 -13.28 1.16
CA HIS A 133 8.72 -12.12 0.64
C HIS A 133 10.17 -12.05 1.15
N ASP A 134 10.39 -12.25 2.44
CA ASP A 134 11.73 -12.26 3.04
C ASP A 134 12.60 -13.39 2.49
N LYS A 135 12.04 -14.58 2.29
CA LYS A 135 12.73 -15.71 1.64
C LYS A 135 13.12 -15.34 0.21
N LEU A 136 12.24 -14.69 -0.56
CA LEU A 136 12.53 -14.20 -1.91
C LEU A 136 13.62 -13.13 -1.92
N VAL A 137 13.53 -12.13 -1.04
CA VAL A 137 14.53 -11.06 -0.90
C VAL A 137 15.89 -11.63 -0.52
N LYS A 138 15.96 -12.59 0.41
CA LYS A 138 17.21 -13.29 0.77
C LYS A 138 17.79 -14.06 -0.42
N LYS A 139 16.95 -14.77 -1.19
CA LYS A 139 17.37 -15.47 -2.42
C LYS A 139 17.92 -14.50 -3.47
N ARG A 140 17.22 -13.37 -3.70
CA ARG A 140 17.63 -12.30 -4.61
C ARG A 140 18.99 -11.71 -4.19
N LYS A 141 19.14 -11.29 -2.92
CA LYS A 141 20.40 -10.76 -2.36
C LYS A 141 21.57 -11.75 -2.50
N LYS A 142 21.35 -13.05 -2.23
CA LYS A 142 22.39 -14.08 -2.39
C LYS A 142 22.88 -14.18 -3.84
N ILE A 143 21.99 -14.07 -4.82
CA ILE A 143 22.40 -14.06 -6.24
C ILE A 143 23.15 -12.77 -6.59
N LEU A 144 22.71 -11.62 -6.09
CA LEU A 144 23.35 -10.33 -6.34
C LEU A 144 24.78 -10.24 -5.81
N THR A 145 25.15 -10.98 -4.75
CA THR A 145 26.56 -11.05 -4.27
C THR A 145 27.56 -11.57 -5.30
N ARG A 146 27.06 -12.21 -6.36
CA ARG A 146 27.85 -12.78 -7.47
C ARG A 146 27.61 -12.05 -8.79
N ALA A 147 26.87 -10.96 -8.75
CA ALA A 147 26.60 -10.10 -9.89
C ALA A 147 27.50 -8.87 -9.82
N GLU A 148 27.79 -8.29 -10.97
CA GLU A 148 28.47 -7.00 -11.05
C GLU A 148 27.42 -5.92 -11.33
N HIS A 149 27.36 -4.90 -10.49
CA HIS A 149 26.47 -3.77 -10.69
C HIS A 149 27.06 -2.83 -11.74
N PHE A 150 26.26 -2.45 -12.73
CA PHE A 150 26.64 -1.44 -13.71
C PHE A 150 25.65 -0.28 -13.65
N CYS A 151 26.16 0.93 -13.85
CA CYS A 151 25.37 2.15 -13.83
C CYS A 151 25.60 2.94 -15.10
N ARG A 152 24.50 3.33 -15.76
CA ARG A 152 24.48 4.20 -16.93
C ARG A 152 25.50 3.82 -17.99
N VAL A 153 25.47 2.56 -18.41
CA VAL A 153 26.27 2.07 -19.54
C VAL A 153 25.49 2.20 -20.83
N THR A 154 26.15 2.53 -21.93
CA THR A 154 25.55 2.56 -23.27
C THR A 154 25.52 1.18 -23.91
N ASN A 155 26.59 0.40 -23.72
CA ASN A 155 26.71 -0.97 -24.21
C ASN A 155 26.30 -1.93 -23.09
N LEU A 156 25.23 -2.69 -23.33
CA LEU A 156 24.68 -3.60 -22.35
C LEU A 156 25.61 -4.83 -22.16
N PRO A 157 26.06 -5.13 -20.92
CA PRO A 157 26.90 -6.31 -20.67
C PRO A 157 26.18 -7.61 -21.01
N LYS A 158 26.94 -8.66 -21.36
CA LYS A 158 26.36 -10.00 -21.57
C LYS A 158 25.69 -10.50 -20.30
N ASN A 159 24.59 -11.24 -20.45
CA ASN A 159 23.79 -11.80 -19.36
C ASN A 159 23.38 -10.75 -18.32
N SER A 160 22.85 -9.62 -18.75
CA SER A 160 22.41 -8.54 -17.86
C SER A 160 20.93 -8.62 -17.49
N TYR A 161 20.60 -8.06 -16.33
CA TYR A 161 19.25 -7.67 -15.93
C TYR A 161 19.21 -6.15 -15.73
N VAL A 162 18.39 -5.47 -16.52
CA VAL A 162 18.23 -3.99 -16.47
C VAL A 162 17.20 -3.64 -15.40
N ILE A 163 17.56 -2.73 -14.50
CA ILE A 163 16.64 -2.20 -13.47
C ILE A 163 16.12 -0.82 -13.80
N SER A 164 16.85 -0.05 -14.61
CA SER A 164 16.41 1.24 -15.10
C SER A 164 17.03 1.55 -16.45
N THR A 165 16.27 2.27 -17.27
CA THR A 165 16.75 2.83 -18.53
C THR A 165 16.54 4.34 -18.45
N GLU A 166 17.63 5.10 -18.58
CA GLU A 166 17.64 6.55 -18.45
C GLU A 166 18.13 7.20 -19.75
N MET A 167 17.78 8.48 -19.94
CA MET A 167 18.36 9.36 -20.96
C MET A 167 18.97 10.58 -20.27
N LYS A 168 19.99 11.20 -20.91
CA LYS A 168 20.61 12.44 -20.43
C LYS A 168 20.14 13.62 -21.28
N GLY A 169 19.26 14.44 -20.72
CA GLY A 169 18.82 15.70 -21.30
C GLY A 169 19.64 16.90 -20.81
N LYS A 170 19.24 18.09 -21.27
CA LYS A 170 19.85 19.37 -20.86
C LYS A 170 19.80 19.59 -19.33
N TYR A 171 18.72 19.15 -18.68
CA TYR A 171 18.48 19.35 -17.24
C TYR A 171 18.79 18.13 -16.38
N GLY A 172 19.49 17.13 -16.93
CA GLY A 172 19.92 15.94 -16.20
C GLY A 172 19.31 14.65 -16.71
N TRP A 173 19.30 13.66 -15.83
CA TRP A 173 18.88 12.29 -16.13
C TRP A 173 17.38 12.14 -15.91
N PHE A 174 16.71 11.43 -16.81
CA PHE A 174 15.30 11.12 -16.69
C PHE A 174 15.01 9.73 -17.25
N GLU A 175 13.91 9.15 -16.78
CA GLU A 175 13.50 7.79 -17.15
C GLU A 175 13.08 7.72 -18.63
N CYS A 176 13.55 6.68 -19.32
CA CYS A 176 13.29 6.46 -20.73
C CYS A 176 11.86 5.93 -20.99
N GLU A 177 11.25 5.26 -20.02
CA GLU A 177 9.99 4.54 -20.21
C GLU A 177 8.86 5.50 -20.62
N GLY A 178 8.20 5.20 -21.76
CA GLY A 178 7.17 6.05 -22.34
C GLY A 178 7.65 7.37 -22.98
N SER A 179 8.95 7.68 -22.93
CA SER A 179 9.49 8.91 -23.51
C SER A 179 9.63 8.82 -25.04
N ARG A 180 9.35 9.92 -25.75
CA ARG A 180 9.46 10.03 -27.23
C ARG A 180 10.77 10.69 -27.69
N TYR A 181 11.70 10.93 -26.77
CA TYR A 181 12.92 11.63 -27.10
C TYR A 181 13.90 10.72 -27.85
N ASN A 182 14.50 11.24 -28.92
CA ASN A 182 15.56 10.54 -29.65
C ASN A 182 16.93 10.86 -29.01
N LEU A 183 17.12 10.47 -27.75
CA LEU A 183 18.37 10.63 -27.02
C LEU A 183 19.02 9.26 -26.76
N GLN A 184 20.34 9.28 -26.57
CA GLN A 184 21.10 8.08 -26.19
C GLN A 184 20.53 7.47 -24.91
N LYS A 185 20.24 6.17 -24.96
CA LYS A 185 19.80 5.39 -23.81
C LYS A 185 20.99 4.90 -23.01
N TYR A 186 20.82 4.91 -21.70
CA TYR A 186 21.77 4.43 -20.72
C TYR A 186 21.08 3.41 -19.83
N TYR A 187 21.75 2.29 -19.57
CA TYR A 187 21.21 1.19 -18.80
C TYR A 187 21.90 1.09 -17.45
N SER A 188 21.13 0.86 -16.39
CA SER A 188 21.66 0.48 -15.08
C SER A 188 21.08 -0.87 -14.66
N GLY A 189 21.84 -1.66 -13.92
CA GLY A 189 21.43 -3.00 -13.53
C GLY A 189 22.56 -3.90 -13.07
N TYR A 190 22.39 -5.19 -13.31
CA TYR A 190 23.31 -6.24 -12.85
C TYR A 190 23.73 -7.14 -14.01
N SER A 191 25.02 -7.39 -14.15
CA SER A 191 25.56 -8.37 -15.08
C SER A 191 25.96 -9.65 -14.34
N PHE A 192 25.82 -10.79 -15.01
CA PHE A 192 26.11 -12.10 -14.43
C PHE A 192 27.15 -12.84 -15.27
N LYS A 193 28.06 -13.56 -14.60
CA LYS A 193 29.09 -14.37 -15.29
C LYS A 193 28.49 -15.42 -16.23
N THR A 194 27.29 -15.93 -15.91
CA THR A 194 26.64 -16.99 -16.69
C THR A 194 25.18 -16.67 -17.01
N LYS A 195 24.70 -17.14 -18.17
CA LYS A 195 23.29 -17.03 -18.58
C LYS A 195 22.34 -17.65 -17.55
N LYS A 196 22.68 -18.83 -17.02
CA LYS A 196 21.88 -19.56 -16.01
C LYS A 196 21.62 -18.72 -14.76
N MET A 197 22.60 -17.94 -14.30
CA MET A 197 22.43 -17.05 -13.15
C MET A 197 21.51 -15.87 -13.45
N CYS A 198 21.67 -15.26 -14.63
CA CYS A 198 20.80 -14.18 -15.08
C CYS A 198 19.34 -14.64 -15.18
N GLU A 199 19.09 -15.80 -15.79
CA GLU A 199 17.73 -16.36 -15.89
C GLU A 199 17.15 -16.73 -14.52
N LYS A 200 17.96 -17.27 -13.60
CA LYS A 200 17.51 -17.51 -12.23
C LYS A 200 17.13 -16.20 -11.51
N TYR A 201 17.89 -15.13 -11.72
CA TYR A 201 17.57 -13.83 -11.14
C TYR A 201 16.28 -13.24 -11.73
N LYS A 202 16.13 -13.27 -13.07
CA LYS A 202 14.90 -12.87 -13.76
C LYS A 202 13.67 -13.61 -13.22
N TYR A 203 13.74 -14.93 -13.12
CA TYR A 203 12.66 -15.74 -12.57
C TYR A 203 12.25 -15.25 -11.18
N LEU A 204 13.21 -15.00 -10.30
CA LEU A 204 12.94 -14.50 -8.95
C LEU A 204 12.36 -13.08 -8.91
N MET A 205 12.54 -12.25 -9.94
CA MET A 205 11.96 -10.91 -10.00
C MET A 205 10.48 -10.93 -10.42
N HIS A 206 10.05 -12.00 -11.08
CA HIS A 206 8.68 -12.21 -11.54
C HIS A 206 7.92 -13.29 -10.74
N SER A 207 8.56 -13.84 -9.70
CA SER A 207 7.96 -14.73 -8.68
C SER A 207 7.63 -13.93 -7.43
#